data_AF-A0A6P0NQF6-F1
#
_entry.id   AF-A0A6P0NQF6-F1
#
_cell.length_a   1.000
_cell.length_b   1.000
_cell.length_c   1.000
_cell.angle_alpha   90.00
_cell.angle_beta   90.00
_cell.angle_gamma   90.00
#
_symmetry.space_group_name_H-M   'P 1'
#
loop_
_entity.id
_entity.type
_entity.pdbx_description
1 polymer ?
#
loop_
_entity_poly.entity_id
_entity_poly.type
_entity_poly.pdbx_seq_one_letter_code
_entity_poly.pdbx_strand_id
1 'polypeptide(L)' 'MARKEIGSNNWKKAQNKIARLHQHIARQREYFYYKTAHKLASKYDLIAVEYLNIKGLARNTKLSKSIYDVGK' A
#
# COMPACT_ATOMS: atom_id res chain seq x y z
N MET A 1 16.04 -15.92 -6.22
CA MET A 1 17.21 -15.01 -6.32
C MET A 1 18.52 -15.66 -5.89
N ALA A 2 18.50 -16.67 -5.01
CA ALA A 2 19.68 -17.31 -4.41
C ALA A 2 20.58 -18.16 -5.35
N ARG A 3 20.43 -18.08 -6.69
CA ARG A 3 21.25 -18.87 -7.63
C ARG A 3 21.70 -18.09 -8.87
N LYS A 4 21.54 -16.77 -8.90
CA LYS A 4 22.00 -15.95 -10.03
C LYS A 4 23.25 -15.20 -9.63
N GLU A 5 24.30 -15.35 -10.42
CA GLU A 5 25.53 -14.57 -10.30
C GLU A 5 25.19 -13.08 -10.36
N ILE A 6 25.60 -12.36 -9.30
CA ILE A 6 25.36 -10.92 -9.15
C ILE A 6 26.07 -10.19 -10.30
N GLY A 7 25.38 -9.25 -10.94
CA GLY A 7 25.92 -8.52 -12.09
C GLY A 7 25.77 -9.20 -13.45
N SER A 8 25.47 -10.49 -13.50
CA SER A 8 25.19 -11.19 -14.78
C SER A 8 23.99 -10.58 -15.51
N ASN A 9 23.93 -10.74 -16.84
CA ASN A 9 22.81 -10.24 -17.64
C ASN A 9 21.46 -10.79 -17.18
N ASN A 10 21.43 -12.05 -16.71
CA ASN A 10 20.21 -12.69 -16.20
C ASN A 10 19.81 -12.18 -14.81
N TRP A 11 20.76 -11.71 -14.00
CA TRP A 11 20.50 -11.03 -12.73
C TRP A 11 19.91 -9.64 -12.98
N LYS A 12 20.52 -8.83 -13.87
CA LYS A 12 20.01 -7.50 -14.24
C LYS A 12 18.57 -7.56 -14.79
N LYS A 13 18.29 -8.53 -15.69
CA LYS A 13 16.92 -8.76 -16.20
C LYS A 13 15.92 -9.09 -15.10
N ALA A 14 16.31 -9.85 -14.08
CA ALA A 14 15.42 -10.19 -12.96
C ALA A 14 15.18 -9.00 -12.04
N GLN A 15 16.22 -8.22 -11.72
CA GLN A 15 16.10 -6.99 -10.94
C GLN A 15 15.15 -5.98 -11.63
N ASN A 16 15.31 -5.77 -12.94
CA ASN A 16 14.43 -4.87 -13.69
C ASN A 16 12.96 -5.31 -13.64
N LYS A 17 12.67 -6.61 -13.70
CA LYS A 17 11.29 -7.12 -13.55
C LYS A 17 10.71 -6.79 -12.18
N ILE A 18 11.50 -6.96 -11.12
CA ILE A 18 11.09 -6.68 -9.74
C ILE A 18 10.91 -5.18 -9.51
N ALA A 19 11.83 -4.36 -10.00
CA ALA A 19 11.69 -2.90 -9.94
C ALA A 19 10.39 -2.43 -10.62
N ARG A 20 10.07 -2.98 -11.81
CA ARG A 20 8.80 -2.69 -12.51
C ARG A 20 7.57 -3.13 -11.71
N LEU A 21 7.63 -4.29 -11.06
CA LEU A 21 6.55 -4.77 -10.19
C LEU A 21 6.34 -3.83 -8.99
N HIS A 22 7.41 -3.45 -8.29
CA HIS A 22 7.32 -2.50 -7.18
C HIS A 22 6.79 -1.14 -7.63
N GLN A 23 7.25 -0.65 -8.78
CA GLN A 23 6.74 0.60 -9.36
C GLN A 23 5.25 0.50 -9.70
N HIS A 24 4.80 -0.65 -10.22
CA HIS A 24 3.38 -0.88 -10.51
C HIS A 24 2.54 -0.87 -9.24
N ILE A 25 2.98 -1.58 -8.19
CA ILE A 25 2.30 -1.61 -6.88
C ILE A 25 2.24 -0.20 -6.28
N ALA A 26 3.35 0.54 -6.32
CA ALA A 26 3.40 1.91 -5.80
C ALA A 26 2.40 2.84 -6.52
N ARG A 27 2.36 2.77 -7.86
CA ARG A 27 1.38 3.53 -8.66
C ARG A 27 -0.07 3.15 -8.37
N GLN A 28 -0.35 1.86 -8.15
CA GLN A 28 -1.71 1.43 -7.78
C GLN A 28 -2.13 1.99 -6.43
N ARG A 29 -1.23 2.00 -5.43
CA ARG A 29 -1.49 2.60 -4.12
C ARG A 29 -1.74 4.11 -4.24
N GLU A 30 -0.88 4.81 -4.98
CA GLU A 30 -1.03 6.24 -5.23
C GLU A 30 -2.35 6.57 -5.93
N TYR A 31 -2.70 5.82 -6.98
CA TYR A 31 -3.97 5.97 -7.67
C TYR A 31 -5.17 5.75 -6.74
N PHE A 32 -5.11 4.76 -5.86
CA PHE A 32 -6.16 4.51 -4.86
C PHE A 32 -6.35 5.71 -3.93
N TYR A 33 -5.25 6.30 -3.42
CA TYR A 33 -5.32 7.47 -2.56
C TYR A 33 -5.95 8.67 -3.27
N TYR A 34 -5.47 9.02 -4.47
CA TYR A 34 -6.03 10.14 -5.21
C TYR A 34 -7.49 9.92 -5.60
N LYS A 35 -7.85 8.71 -6.06
CA LYS A 35 -9.23 8.39 -6.42
C LYS A 35 -10.16 8.53 -5.20
N THR A 36 -9.72 8.09 -4.04
CA THR A 36 -10.50 8.15 -2.80
C THR A 36 -10.62 9.58 -2.31
N ALA A 37 -9.51 10.33 -2.25
CA ALA A 37 -9.49 11.73 -1.86
C ALA A 37 -10.37 12.58 -2.79
N HIS A 38 -10.23 12.40 -4.10
CA HIS A 38 -11.06 13.09 -5.08
C HIS A 38 -12.55 12.75 -4.91
N LYS A 39 -12.89 11.47 -4.72
CA LYS A 39 -14.29 11.07 -4.47
C LYS A 39 -14.87 11.73 -3.22
N LEU A 40 -14.09 11.84 -2.14
CA LEU A 40 -14.54 12.46 -0.90
C LEU A 40 -14.71 13.97 -1.09
N ALA A 41 -13.70 14.65 -1.63
CA ALA A 41 -13.71 16.10 -1.85
C ALA A 41 -14.82 16.54 -2.83
N SER A 42 -15.08 15.75 -3.88
CA SER A 42 -16.13 16.07 -4.85
C SER A 42 -17.54 15.81 -4.34
N LYS A 43 -17.71 15.05 -3.25
CA LYS A 43 -19.03 14.63 -2.75
C LYS A 43 -19.46 15.38 -1.48
N TYR A 44 -18.52 15.84 -0.68
CA TYR A 44 -18.79 16.41 0.64
C TYR A 44 -18.11 17.76 0.78
N ASP A 45 -18.86 18.77 1.24
CA ASP A 45 -18.33 20.12 1.49
C ASP A 45 -17.55 20.22 2.80
N LEU A 46 -17.78 19.30 3.74
CA LEU A 46 -17.10 19.20 5.02
C LEU A 46 -16.62 17.77 5.27
N ILE A 47 -15.33 17.63 5.59
CA ILE A 47 -14.70 16.36 5.95
C ILE A 47 -14.12 16.50 7.36
N ALA A 48 -14.61 15.70 8.31
CA ALA A 48 -14.07 15.59 9.66
C ALA A 48 -13.28 14.28 9.80
N VAL A 49 -12.13 14.34 10.47
CA VAL A 49 -11.26 13.16 10.69
C VAL A 49 -11.08 12.97 12.19
N GLU A 50 -11.44 11.78 12.67
CA GLU A 50 -11.25 11.39 14.07
C GLU A 50 -9.87 10.78 14.29
N TYR A 51 -9.24 11.17 15.39
CA TYR A 51 -8.01 10.53 15.84
C TYR A 51 -8.34 9.29 16.67
N LEU A 52 -8.22 8.11 16.06
CA LEU A 52 -8.52 6.83 16.70
C LEU A 52 -7.25 6.16 17.28
N ASN A 53 -7.36 5.60 18.49
CA ASN A 53 -6.32 4.74 19.05
C ASN A 53 -6.34 3.37 18.39
N ILE A 54 -5.66 3.25 17.24
CA ILE A 54 -5.61 2.03 16.43
C ILE A 54 -5.08 0.84 17.23
N LYS A 55 -4.06 1.05 18.07
CA LYS A 55 -3.48 -0.01 18.93
C LYS A 55 -4.51 -0.54 19.93
N GLY A 56 -5.33 0.35 20.49
CA GLY A 56 -6.44 -0.02 21.38
C GLY A 56 -7.53 -0.81 20.65
N LEU A 57 -7.94 -0.34 19.47
CA LEU A 57 -8.97 -1.00 18.66
C LEU A 57 -8.53 -2.39 18.17
N ALA A 58 -7.25 -2.53 17.80
CA ALA A 58 -6.68 -3.78 17.31
C ALA A 58 -6.44 -4.84 18.40
N ARG A 59 -6.64 -4.54 19.69
CA ARG A 59 -6.56 -5.54 20.77
C ARG A 59 -7.67 -6.58 20.69
N ASN A 60 -8.79 -6.28 20.07
CA ASN A 60 -9.85 -7.26 19.83
C ASN A 60 -9.41 -8.25 18.75
N THR A 61 -9.23 -9.52 19.10
CA THR A 61 -8.76 -10.56 18.19
C THR A 61 -9.63 -10.71 16.93
N LYS A 62 -10.95 -10.47 17.03
CA LYS A 62 -11.90 -10.62 15.92
C LYS A 62 -11.76 -9.53 14.86
N LEU A 63 -11.32 -8.32 15.24
CA LEU A 63 -11.20 -7.16 14.36
C LEU A 63 -9.75 -6.75 14.07
N SER A 64 -8.78 -7.36 14.77
CA SER A 64 -7.36 -7.03 14.66
C SER A 64 -6.85 -7.05 13.21
N LYS A 65 -7.17 -8.11 12.45
CA LYS A 65 -6.73 -8.28 11.06
C LYS A 65 -7.24 -7.18 10.14
N SER A 66 -8.56 -6.91 10.17
CA SER A 66 -9.15 -5.89 9.31
C SER A 66 -8.64 -4.49 9.65
N ILE A 67 -8.44 -4.18 10.94
CA ILE A 67 -7.89 -2.90 11.38
C ILE A 67 -6.46 -2.70 10.85
N TYR A 68 -5.61 -3.74 10.88
CA TYR A 68 -4.25 -3.64 10.35
C TYR A 68 -4.16 -3.63 8.83
N ASP A 69 -5.12 -4.23 8.13
CA ASP A 69 -5.12 -4.28 6.67
C ASP A 69 -5.47 -2.93 6.02
N VAL A 70 -6.17 -2.04 6.73
CA VAL A 70 -6.52 -0.67 6.25
C VAL A 70 -5.30 0.27 6.22
N GLY A 71 -4.26 -0.01 7.01
CA GLY A 71 -3.07 0.85 7.14
C GLY A 71 -1.88 0.51 6.22
N LYS A 72 -2.05 -0.38 5.24
CA LYS A 72 -0.96 -0.91 4.38
C LYS A 72 -1.01 -0.47 2.92
#